data_AF-A0A5C7PGM7-F1
#
_entry.id   AF-A0A5C7PGM7-F1
#
_cell.length_a   1.000
_cell.length_b   1.000
_cell.length_c   1.000
_cell.angle_alpha   90.00
_cell.angle_beta   90.00
_cell.angle_gamma   90.00
#
_symmetry.space_group_name_H-M   'P 1'
#
loop_
_entity.id
_entity.type
_entity.pdbx_description
1 polymer ?
#
loop_
_entity_poly.entity_id
_entity_poly.type
_entity_poly.pdbx_seq_one_letter_code
_entity_poly.pdbx_strand_id
1 'polypeptide(L)'
;MAYELTPEERETHLNMTGDNHGEWEVFTDDPYWIKRLEKLGIEPFQKVGWGFKYRLSADQVLIRKGKRQVGEAQRTAMRERAKNLSRTRVLAT
;
A
#
# COMPACT_ATOMS: atom_id res chain seq x y z
N MET A 1 6.97 -13.84 -26.12
CA MET A 1 5.57 -13.86 -25.64
C MET A 1 5.58 -13.35 -24.22
N ALA A 2 4.74 -12.35 -23.90
CA ALA A 2 4.53 -11.97 -22.52
C ALA A 2 3.80 -13.14 -21.85
N TYR A 3 4.38 -13.71 -20.80
CA TYR A 3 3.72 -14.75 -20.01
C TYR A 3 2.62 -14.06 -19.21
N GLU A 4 1.36 -14.21 -19.65
CA GLU A 4 0.22 -13.59 -18.99
C GLU A 4 -0.21 -14.46 -17.80
N LEU A 5 0.43 -14.21 -16.65
CA LEU A 5 0.10 -14.83 -15.37
C LEU A 5 -1.34 -14.51 -14.96
N THR A 6 -2.09 -15.51 -14.53
CA THR A 6 -3.35 -15.31 -13.82
C THR A 6 -3.11 -14.64 -12.46
N PRO A 7 -4.11 -14.01 -11.84
CA PRO A 7 -3.94 -13.40 -10.52
C PRO A 7 -3.44 -14.37 -9.44
N GLU A 8 -3.80 -15.65 -9.53
CA GLU A 8 -3.42 -16.68 -8.57
C GLU A 8 -1.96 -17.12 -8.71
N GLU A 9 -1.36 -16.94 -9.89
CA GLU A 9 0.04 -17.28 -10.16
C GLU A 9 1.00 -16.14 -9.80
N ARG A 10 0.48 -14.96 -9.48
CA ARG A 10 1.28 -13.78 -9.12
C ARG A 10 1.58 -13.77 -7.64
N GLU A 11 2.72 -13.18 -7.30
CA GLU A 11 3.23 -13.21 -5.94
C GLU A 11 3.67 -11.83 -5.47
N THR A 12 3.53 -11.63 -4.15
CA THR A 12 4.05 -10.46 -3.46
C THR A 12 4.72 -10.91 -2.18
N HIS A 13 6.01 -10.67 -2.06
CA HIS A 13 6.83 -11.08 -0.91
C HIS A 13 7.25 -9.84 -0.14
N LEU A 14 7.10 -9.88 1.18
CA LEU A 14 7.58 -8.85 2.08
C LEU A 14 8.64 -9.48 2.97
N ASN A 15 9.88 -9.02 2.84
CA ASN A 15 11.03 -9.52 3.57
C ASN A 15 11.60 -8.41 4.45
N MET A 16 11.97 -8.75 5.68
CA MET A 16 12.71 -7.87 6.57
C MET A 16 13.89 -8.67 7.10
N THR A 17 15.09 -8.11 6.97
CA THR A 17 16.31 -8.75 7.46
C THR A 17 16.49 -8.45 8.95
N GLY A 18 17.06 -9.38 9.71
CA GLY A 18 17.21 -9.24 11.16
C GLY A 18 18.22 -8.17 11.59
N ASP A 19 19.06 -7.71 10.68
CA ASP A 19 20.03 -6.63 10.91
C ASP A 19 19.45 -5.23 10.71
N ASN A 20 18.30 -5.10 10.03
CA ASN A 20 17.60 -3.83 9.85
C ASN A 20 16.08 -3.99 9.96
N HIS A 21 15.57 -3.75 11.18
CA HIS A 21 14.12 -3.74 11.45
C HIS A 21 13.41 -2.44 11.05
N GLY A 22 14.13 -1.48 10.45
CA GLY A 22 13.58 -0.20 10.00
C GLY A 22 13.02 -0.24 8.59
N GLU A 23 13.33 -1.28 7.81
CA GLU A 23 13.02 -1.37 6.39
C GLU A 23 12.48 -2.75 6.01
N TRP A 24 11.50 -2.77 5.10
CA TRP A 24 11.02 -3.95 4.40
C TRP A 24 11.43 -3.88 2.93
N GLU A 25 12.01 -4.96 2.42
CA GLU A 25 12.12 -5.20 0.99
C GLU A 25 10.82 -5.87 0.51
N VAL A 26 10.17 -5.26 -0.47
CA VAL A 26 8.96 -5.80 -1.08
C VAL A 26 9.23 -6.15 -2.53
N PHE A 27 9.03 -7.40 -2.90
CA PHE A 27 8.96 -7.83 -4.30
C PHE A 27 7.51 -8.05 -4.70
N THR A 28 7.11 -7.61 -5.89
CA THR A 28 5.79 -7.94 -6.45
C THR A 28 5.83 -7.95 -7.98
N ASP A 29 5.16 -8.93 -8.58
CA ASP A 29 4.80 -8.97 -10.00
C ASP A 29 3.29 -8.78 -10.23
N ASP A 30 2.54 -8.45 -9.17
CA ASP A 30 1.11 -8.19 -9.20
C ASP A 30 0.80 -6.74 -9.63
N PRO A 31 0.13 -6.52 -10.78
CA PRO A 31 -0.25 -5.19 -11.25
C PRO A 31 -1.13 -4.42 -10.25
N TYR A 32 -1.90 -5.11 -9.40
CA TYR A 32 -2.67 -4.47 -8.34
C TYR A 32 -1.75 -3.78 -7.33
N TRP A 33 -0.73 -4.48 -6.83
CA TRP A 33 0.23 -3.94 -5.86
C TRP A 33 1.14 -2.90 -6.49
N ILE A 34 1.64 -3.14 -7.71
CA ILE A 34 2.45 -2.17 -8.47
C ILE A 34 1.69 -0.84 -8.57
N LYS A 35 0.45 -0.86 -9.08
CA LYS A 35 -0.38 0.36 -9.18
C LYS A 35 -0.68 1.01 -7.83
N ARG A 36 -0.78 0.22 -6.77
CA ARG A 36 -1.03 0.73 -5.41
C ARG A 36 0.19 1.45 -4.86
N LEU A 37 1.38 0.89 -5.04
CA LEU A 37 2.64 1.50 -4.63
C LEU A 37 2.94 2.76 -5.44
N GLU A 38 2.71 2.73 -6.76
CA GLU A 38 2.80 3.91 -7.63
C GLU A 38 1.87 5.05 -7.17
N LYS A 39 0.61 4.74 -6.82
CA LYS A 39 -0.34 5.74 -6.27
C LYS A 39 0.10 6.35 -4.95
N LEU A 40 0.94 5.65 -4.19
CA LEU A 40 1.53 6.16 -2.95
C LEU A 40 2.83 6.94 -3.20
N GLY A 41 3.27 7.07 -4.45
CA GLY A 41 4.52 7.73 -4.83
C GLY A 41 5.77 6.91 -4.47
N ILE A 42 5.62 5.59 -4.31
CA ILE A 42 6.72 4.70 -3.95
C ILE A 42 7.32 4.14 -5.23
N GLU A 43 8.53 4.58 -5.52
CA GLU A 43 9.26 4.16 -6.72
C GLU A 43 9.99 2.82 -6.48
N PRO A 44 10.01 1.92 -7.47
CA PRO A 44 10.80 0.71 -7.38
C PRO A 44 12.28 1.03 -7.48
N PHE A 45 13.10 0.41 -6.63
CA PHE A 45 14.56 0.57 -6.69
C PHE A 45 15.21 -0.44 -7.66
N GLN A 46 14.50 -1.52 -8.02
CA GLN A 46 15.00 -2.55 -8.92
C GLN A 46 13.85 -3.24 -9.68
N LYS A 47 14.09 -3.58 -10.95
CA LYS A 47 13.23 -4.47 -11.74
C LYS A 47 13.81 -5.88 -11.75
N VAL A 48 13.00 -6.91 -11.53
CA VAL A 48 13.42 -8.32 -11.52
C VAL A 48 12.46 -9.13 -12.39
N GLY A 49 12.92 -9.50 -13.60
CA GLY A 49 12.06 -10.13 -14.60
C GLY A 49 10.88 -9.22 -14.96
N TRP A 50 9.66 -9.68 -14.66
CA TRP A 50 8.40 -8.95 -14.87
C TRP A 50 7.92 -8.18 -13.65
N GLY A 51 8.53 -8.40 -12.48
CA GLY A 51 8.19 -7.74 -11.22
C GLY A 51 9.17 -6.63 -10.83
N PHE A 52 8.86 -6.00 -9.70
CA PHE A 52 9.62 -4.88 -9.16
C PHE A 52 9.91 -5.08 -7.68
N LYS A 53 11.03 -4.52 -7.23
CA LYS A 53 11.40 -4.42 -5.82
C LYS A 53 11.27 -2.99 -5.32
N TYR A 54 10.78 -2.85 -4.10
CA TYR A 54 10.52 -1.60 -3.40
C TYR A 54 11.13 -1.65 -2.01
N ARG A 55 11.42 -0.47 -1.45
CA ARG A 55 11.77 -0.29 -0.04
C ARG A 55 10.62 0.40 0.66
N LEU A 56 10.13 -0.21 1.73
CA LEU A 56 9.13 0.40 2.61
C LEU A 56 9.75 0.60 3.99
N SER A 57 9.45 1.71 4.64
CA SER A 57 9.78 1.90 6.04
C SER A 57 8.88 1.04 6.93
N ALA A 58 9.37 0.67 8.12
CA ALA A 58 8.65 -0.22 9.04
C ALA A 58 7.26 0.28 9.45
N ASP A 59 7.02 1.60 9.44
CA ASP A 59 5.71 2.20 9.75
C ASP A 59 4.70 2.09 8.59
N GLN A 60 5.15 1.81 7.37
CA GLN A 60 4.28 1.58 6.21
C GLN A 60 3.71 0.15 6.19
N VAL A 61 4.36 -0.81 6.84
CA VAL A 61 3.92 -2.22 6.91
C VAL A 61 3.35 -2.52 8.29
N LEU A 62 2.05 -2.77 8.35
CA LEU A 62 1.34 -2.99 9.62
C LEU A 62 0.87 -4.43 9.75
N ILE A 63 1.52 -5.20 10.63
CA ILE A 63 1.07 -6.54 11.01
C ILE A 63 0.05 -6.41 12.15
N ARG A 64 -1.17 -6.92 11.95
CA ARG A 64 -2.27 -6.81 12.92
C ARG A 64 -3.03 -8.13 13.03
N LYS A 65 -3.44 -8.50 14.25
CA LYS A 65 -4.27 -9.70 14.53
C LYS A 65 -5.72 -9.57 14.01
N GLY A 66 -6.14 -8.40 13.55
CA GLY A 66 -7.49 -8.17 13.02
C GLY A 66 -7.69 -6.77 12.45
N LYS A 67 -8.92 -6.47 12.02
CA LYS A 67 -9.27 -5.12 11.56
C LYS A 67 -9.07 -4.12 12.70
N ARG A 68 -8.52 -2.95 12.37
CA ARG A 68 -8.48 -1.81 13.30
C ARG A 68 -9.92 -1.54 13.77
N GLN A 69 -10.18 -1.77 15.06
CA GLN A 69 -11.44 -1.40 15.68
C GLN A 69 -11.47 0.12 15.81
N VAL A 70 -12.16 0.78 14.89
CA VAL A 70 -12.39 2.22 14.97
C VAL A 70 -13.56 2.42 15.94
N GLY A 71 -13.29 2.99 17.11
CA GLY A 71 -14.31 3.36 18.09
C GLY A 71 -15.28 4.39 17.54
N GLU A 72 -16.47 4.49 18.12
CA GLU A 72 -17.58 5.30 17.59
C GLU A 72 -17.21 6.78 17.46
N ALA A 73 -16.54 7.35 18.46
CA ALA A 73 -16.02 8.72 18.40
C ALA A 73 -15.08 8.97 17.21
N GLN A 74 -14.22 7.99 16.88
CA GLN A 74 -13.29 8.09 15.76
C GLN A 74 -14.01 7.92 14.41
N ARG A 75 -15.09 7.13 14.34
CA ARG A 75 -15.95 7.04 13.15
C ARG A 75 -16.69 8.35 12.90
N THR A 76 -17.21 8.98 13.95
CA THR A 76 -17.89 10.29 13.85
C THR A 76 -16.93 11.37 13.36
N ALA A 77 -15.73 11.44 13.93
CA ALA A 77 -14.70 12.39 13.48
C ALA A 77 -14.31 12.19 12.00
N MET A 78 -14.20 10.94 11.53
CA MET A 78 -13.95 10.67 10.11
C MET A 78 -15.12 11.10 9.21
N ARG A 79 -16.36 10.87 9.62
CA ARG A 79 -17.56 11.31 8.89
C ARG A 79 -17.64 12.83 8.80
N GLU A 80 -17.33 13.54 9.87
CA GLU A 80 -17.30 15.01 9.88
C GLU A 80 -16.21 15.56 8.97
N ARG A 81 -15.01 14.98 9.01
CA ARG A 81 -13.91 15.34 8.09
C ARG A 81 -14.30 15.13 6.63
N ALA A 82 -14.95 14.01 6.31
CA ALA A 82 -15.41 13.73 4.94
C ALA A 82 -16.47 14.74 4.46
N LYS A 83 -17.43 15.10 5.31
CA LYS A 83 -18.45 16.13 5.02
C LYS A 83 -17.83 17.50 4.77
N ASN A 84 -16.82 17.87 5.58
CA ASN A 84 -16.13 19.14 5.42
C ASN A 84 -15.33 19.18 4.11
N LEU A 85 -14.65 18.09 3.76
CA LEU A 85 -13.92 17.99 2.48
C LEU A 85 -14.86 18.13 1.26
N SER A 86 -16.04 17.50 1.31
CA SER A 86 -17.03 17.63 0.22
C SER A 86 -17.60 19.04 0.12
N ARG A 87 -17.79 19.74 1.25
CA ARG A 87 -18.27 21.14 1.25
C ARG A 87 -17.25 22.11 0.69
N THR A 88 -15.98 21.96 1.07
CA THR A 88 -14.88 22.77 0.54
C THR A 88 -14.72 22.59 -0.97
N ARG A 89 -14.93 21.38 -1.49
CA ARG A 89 -14.88 21.11 -2.94
C ARG A 89 -16.00 21.78 -3.72
N VAL A 90 -17.20 21.92 -3.13
CA VAL A 90 -18.35 22.59 -3.78
C VAL A 90 -18.17 24.11 -3.80
N LEU A 91 -17.59 24.70 -2.75
CA LEU A 91 -17.37 26.15 -2.64
C LEU A 91 -16.16 26.65 -3.46
N ALA A 92 -15.31 25.75 -3.95
CA ALA A 92 -14.14 26.06 -4.78
C ALA A 92 -14.42 25.90 -6.30
N THR A 93 -15.68 25.69 -6.69
CA THR A 93 -16.21 25.65 -8.07
C THR A 93 -17.19 26.79 -8.26
#